data_AF-R9KHC8-F1
#
_entry.id   AF-R9KHC8-F1
#
_cell.length_a   1.000
_cell.length_b   1.000
_cell.length_c   1.000
_cell.angle_alpha   90.00
_cell.angle_beta   90.00
_cell.angle_gamma   90.00
#
_symmetry.space_group_name_H-M   'P 1'
#
loop_
_entity.id
_entity.type
_entity.pdbx_description
1 polymer ?
#
loop_
_entity_poly.entity_id
_entity_poly.type
_entity_poly.pdbx_seq_one_letter_code
_entity_poly.pdbx_strand_id
1 'polypeptide(L)'
;MRIGSNYQGIMQFFSKVNGGKSTTSNGYYCGNTIDDLRSGHFKNSYGVEGMEITGRTDWKRIVNVSDEMKQHVYNDVKKEFYKYGGMSGNNTAETDTYYDKIHSYVKTLDSNTRRAAPWTLNQLHLEIAGRVTQAVKEKDPAWTAGKPISREILDEVFAGDTIYKESVNALYSKGTKGIDIRA
;
A
#
# COMPACT_ATOMS: atom_id res chain seq x y z
N MET A 1 30.70 -36.96 -43.69
CA MET A 1 31.83 -36.09 -43.32
C MET A 1 31.54 -34.68 -43.84
N ARG A 2 31.66 -33.66 -42.97
CA ARG A 2 31.52 -32.20 -43.17
C ARG A 2 30.14 -31.56 -43.48
N ILE A 3 29.55 -31.09 -42.39
CA ILE A 3 28.89 -29.79 -42.10
C ILE A 3 29.03 -28.70 -43.17
N GLY A 4 27.91 -28.00 -43.44
CA GLY A 4 27.87 -26.70 -44.12
C GLY A 4 26.49 -26.06 -44.07
N SER A 5 26.18 -25.40 -42.94
CA SER A 5 24.96 -24.63 -42.64
C SER A 5 24.78 -23.44 -43.59
N ASN A 6 23.56 -23.18 -44.08
CA ASN A 6 23.26 -22.00 -44.88
C ASN A 6 21.86 -21.43 -44.55
N TYR A 7 21.69 -20.91 -43.34
CA TYR A 7 20.52 -20.10 -42.96
C TYR A 7 20.75 -18.63 -43.32
N GLN A 8 20.79 -18.30 -44.62
CA GLN A 8 20.83 -16.91 -45.11
C GLN A 8 19.42 -16.29 -45.29
N GLY A 9 18.36 -16.95 -44.80
CA GLY A 9 16.97 -16.54 -45.03
C GLY A 9 16.26 -15.82 -43.89
N ILE A 10 16.79 -15.79 -42.66
CA ILE A 10 16.03 -15.33 -41.48
C ILE A 10 16.43 -13.91 -41.02
N MET A 11 17.55 -13.36 -41.50
CA MET A 11 18.05 -12.05 -41.07
C MET A 11 17.52 -10.85 -41.85
N GLN A 12 16.51 -11.01 -42.71
CA GLN A 12 15.85 -9.90 -43.41
C GLN A 12 14.54 -9.44 -42.75
N PHE A 13 14.08 -10.13 -41.70
CA PHE A 13 12.88 -9.73 -40.96
C PHE A 13 13.13 -8.72 -39.82
N PHE A 14 14.39 -8.38 -39.51
CA PHE A 14 14.73 -7.53 -38.35
C PHE A 14 15.47 -6.22 -38.68
N SER A 15 15.47 -5.74 -39.93
CA SER A 15 16.24 -4.53 -40.29
C SER A 15 15.44 -3.38 -40.92
N LYS A 16 14.12 -3.45 -41.02
CA LYS A 16 13.32 -2.32 -41.50
C LYS A 16 11.97 -2.27 -40.80
N VAL A 17 11.88 -1.54 -39.69
CA VAL A 17 10.98 -0.38 -39.50
C VAL A 17 11.44 0.29 -38.21
N ASN A 18 12.39 1.21 -38.34
CA ASN A 18 12.52 2.32 -37.42
C ASN A 18 11.83 3.50 -38.12
N GLY A 19 10.75 4.02 -37.54
CA GLY A 19 10.05 5.17 -38.11
C GLY A 19 8.53 5.12 -37.95
N GLY A 20 8.06 5.68 -36.84
CA GLY A 20 6.79 6.40 -36.70
C GLY A 20 5.54 5.78 -37.34
N LYS A 21 4.69 5.20 -36.50
CA LYS A 21 3.24 5.43 -36.52
C LYS A 21 2.66 4.90 -35.20
N SER A 22 2.17 5.84 -34.41
CA SER A 22 1.31 5.61 -33.25
C SER A 22 0.12 4.77 -33.69
N THR A 23 0.13 3.49 -33.33
CA THR A 23 -1.09 2.69 -33.28
C THR A 23 -1.91 3.21 -32.11
N THR A 24 -2.93 4.00 -32.43
CA THR A 24 -3.97 4.45 -31.51
C THR A 24 -4.70 3.23 -30.96
N SER A 25 -4.21 2.66 -29.85
CA SER A 25 -5.03 1.84 -28.97
C SER A 25 -5.63 2.76 -27.93
N ASN A 26 -6.96 2.82 -27.88
CA ASN A 26 -7.72 3.54 -26.88
C ASN A 26 -7.58 2.85 -25.51
N GLY A 27 -6.43 3.04 -24.87
CA GLY A 27 -6.08 2.44 -23.58
C GLY A 27 -4.84 3.13 -23.03
N TYR A 28 -4.90 3.50 -21.76
CA TYR A 28 -3.91 4.27 -21.00
C TYR A 28 -2.50 3.64 -21.02
N TYR A 29 -1.78 3.75 -22.13
CA TYR A 29 -0.36 3.40 -22.20
C TYR A 29 0.46 4.60 -21.72
N CYS A 30 0.98 4.48 -20.50
CA CYS A 30 1.79 5.49 -19.82
C CYS A 30 3.20 5.71 -20.42
N GLY A 31 3.48 5.21 -21.62
CA GLY A 31 4.66 5.57 -22.42
C GLY A 31 6.00 5.15 -21.83
N ASN A 32 6.06 4.04 -21.08
CA ASN A 32 7.30 3.58 -20.45
C ASN A 32 8.32 3.02 -21.45
N THR A 33 9.60 3.23 -21.17
CA THR A 33 10.74 2.60 -21.82
C THR A 33 11.33 1.46 -20.97
N ILE A 34 12.25 0.66 -21.55
CA ILE A 34 13.02 -0.35 -20.80
C ILE A 34 13.94 0.32 -19.78
N ASP A 35 14.44 1.52 -20.06
CA ASP A 35 15.28 2.27 -19.13
C ASP A 35 14.47 2.79 -17.93
N ASP A 36 13.20 3.17 -18.14
CA ASP A 36 12.29 3.54 -17.04
C ASP A 36 12.05 2.37 -16.07
N LEU A 37 11.92 1.15 -16.60
CA LEU A 37 11.82 -0.06 -15.79
C LEU A 37 13.08 -0.30 -14.95
N ARG A 38 14.25 -0.12 -15.55
CA ARG A 38 15.54 -0.35 -14.85
C ARG A 38 15.89 0.75 -13.85
N SER A 39 15.45 1.98 -14.11
CA SER A 39 15.74 3.16 -13.27
C SER A 39 14.71 3.41 -12.18
N GLY A 40 13.57 2.70 -12.19
CA GLY A 40 12.48 2.89 -11.24
C GLY A 40 11.55 4.08 -11.57
N HIS A 41 11.72 4.68 -12.75
CA HIS A 41 10.82 5.70 -13.33
C HIS A 41 9.64 5.10 -14.10
N PHE A 42 9.46 3.78 -14.04
CA PHE A 42 8.29 3.13 -14.62
C PHE A 42 6.98 3.69 -14.04
N LYS A 43 6.13 4.21 -14.92
CA LYS A 43 4.79 4.70 -14.61
C LYS A 43 3.82 3.53 -14.58
N ASN A 44 2.98 3.47 -13.55
CA ASN A 44 1.89 2.50 -13.51
C ASN A 44 0.76 2.87 -14.50
N SER A 45 -0.29 2.04 -14.59
CA SER A 45 -1.48 2.27 -15.42
C SER A 45 -2.22 3.59 -15.13
N TYR A 46 -1.89 4.26 -14.02
CA TYR A 46 -2.41 5.59 -13.66
C TYR A 46 -1.45 6.72 -14.02
N GLY A 47 -0.35 6.44 -14.73
CA GLY A 47 0.65 7.43 -15.15
C GLY A 47 1.61 7.87 -14.05
N VAL A 48 1.65 7.17 -12.91
CA VAL A 48 2.42 7.58 -11.71
C VAL A 48 3.69 6.74 -11.57
N GLU A 49 4.84 7.41 -11.48
CA GLU A 49 6.15 6.80 -11.21
C GLU A 49 6.31 6.34 -9.75
N GLY A 50 7.26 5.45 -9.49
CA GLY A 50 7.61 5.05 -8.12
C GLY A 50 6.64 4.07 -7.47
N MET A 51 5.81 3.36 -8.24
CA MET A 51 4.80 2.39 -7.74
C MET A 51 4.98 0.92 -8.19
N GLU A 52 5.96 0.57 -9.04
CA GLU A 52 6.45 -0.80 -9.36
C GLU A 52 7.10 -1.61 -8.20
N ILE A 53 6.43 -2.60 -7.60
CA ILE A 53 6.97 -3.37 -6.45
C ILE A 53 7.75 -4.65 -6.84
N THR A 54 7.66 -5.07 -8.09
CA THR A 54 8.21 -6.35 -8.56
C THR A 54 9.73 -6.41 -8.33
N GLY A 55 10.20 -7.44 -7.61
CA GLY A 55 11.62 -7.62 -7.31
C GLY A 55 12.22 -6.62 -6.31
N ARG A 56 11.40 -5.74 -5.70
CA ARG A 56 11.83 -4.70 -4.76
C ARG A 56 11.38 -4.97 -3.33
N THR A 57 12.20 -4.60 -2.36
CA THR A 57 11.92 -4.73 -0.91
C THR A 57 12.11 -3.43 -0.14
N ASP A 58 12.71 -2.41 -0.75
CA ASP A 58 13.03 -1.09 -0.18
C ASP A 58 11.79 -0.28 0.24
N TRP A 59 10.62 -0.73 -0.18
CA TRP A 59 9.34 -0.10 0.12
C TRP A 59 8.71 -0.52 1.45
N LYS A 60 9.16 -1.64 2.03
CA LYS A 60 8.70 -2.11 3.34
C LYS A 60 9.43 -1.38 4.48
N ARG A 61 9.41 -0.04 4.43
CA ARG A 61 10.05 0.83 5.42
C ARG A 61 9.06 1.86 5.94
N ILE A 62 9.24 2.27 7.20
CA ILE A 62 8.44 3.31 7.82
C ILE A 62 8.95 4.67 7.36
N VAL A 63 8.05 5.50 6.82
CA VAL A 63 8.34 6.90 6.45
C VAL A 63 7.42 7.84 7.21
N ASN A 64 7.83 9.10 7.37
CA ASN A 64 6.91 10.07 7.96
C ASN A 64 5.71 10.28 7.02
N VAL A 65 4.50 10.24 7.57
CA VAL A 65 3.26 10.56 6.84
C VAL A 65 2.56 11.73 7.53
N SER A 66 1.69 12.44 6.80
CA SER A 66 0.95 13.57 7.36
C SER A 66 0.04 13.13 8.50
N ASP A 67 -0.18 14.02 9.48
CA ASP A 67 -1.09 13.74 10.60
C ASP A 67 -2.53 13.53 10.13
N GLU A 68 -2.92 14.18 9.03
CA GLU A 68 -4.21 13.94 8.38
C GLU A 68 -4.36 12.47 7.96
N MET A 69 -3.33 11.86 7.39
CA MET A 69 -3.38 10.46 6.96
C MET A 69 -3.30 9.49 8.15
N LYS A 70 -2.60 9.86 9.23
CA LYS A 70 -2.63 9.08 10.49
C LYS A 70 -4.05 9.07 11.07
N GLN A 71 -4.70 10.23 11.10
CA GLN A 71 -6.08 10.36 11.57
C GLN A 71 -7.07 9.63 10.66
N HIS A 72 -6.85 9.65 9.35
CA HIS A 72 -7.65 8.88 8.37
C HIS A 72 -7.64 7.39 8.69
N VAL A 73 -6.45 6.82 8.93
CA VAL A 73 -6.30 5.41 9.33
C VAL A 73 -6.97 5.13 10.68
N TYR A 74 -6.77 5.99 11.68
CA TYR A 74 -7.40 5.81 12.99
C TYR A 74 -8.92 5.83 12.94
N ASN A 75 -9.50 6.74 12.15
CA ASN A 75 -10.94 6.84 11.97
C ASN A 75 -11.52 5.60 11.26
N ASP A 76 -10.77 5.02 10.32
CA ASP A 76 -11.18 3.79 9.64
C ASP A 76 -11.20 2.60 10.61
N VAL A 77 -10.14 2.42 11.41
CA VAL A 77 -10.11 1.39 12.47
C VAL A 77 -11.26 1.61 13.45
N LYS A 78 -11.49 2.86 13.90
CA LYS A 78 -12.63 3.17 14.79
C LYS A 78 -13.94 2.72 14.14
N LYS A 79 -14.19 3.07 12.89
CA LYS A 79 -15.38 2.64 12.14
C LYS A 79 -15.49 1.11 12.08
N GLU A 80 -14.40 0.38 11.82
CA GLU A 80 -14.39 -1.09 11.75
C GLU A 80 -14.80 -1.74 13.08
N PHE A 81 -14.32 -1.22 14.21
CA PHE A 81 -14.70 -1.74 15.52
C PHE A 81 -16.16 -1.44 15.87
N TYR A 82 -16.64 -0.22 15.62
CA TYR A 82 -18.04 0.14 15.91
C TYR A 82 -19.05 -0.54 14.99
N LYS A 83 -18.71 -0.74 13.71
CA LYS A 83 -19.66 -1.20 12.70
C LYS A 83 -19.56 -2.69 12.39
N TYR A 84 -18.35 -3.24 12.41
CA TYR A 84 -18.04 -4.57 11.90
C TYR A 84 -17.41 -5.48 12.95
N GLY A 85 -17.39 -5.07 14.22
CA GLY A 85 -16.82 -5.87 15.30
C GLY A 85 -15.34 -6.15 15.09
N GLY A 86 -14.59 -5.16 14.61
CA GLY A 86 -13.14 -5.24 14.42
C GLY A 86 -12.69 -5.98 13.16
N MET A 87 -13.62 -6.26 12.24
CA MET A 87 -13.31 -6.81 10.91
C MET A 87 -13.45 -5.73 9.84
N SER A 88 -12.82 -5.94 8.68
CA SER A 88 -13.06 -5.09 7.50
C SER A 88 -14.51 -5.22 7.02
N GLY A 89 -15.13 -4.11 6.66
CA GLY A 89 -16.46 -4.10 6.06
C GLY A 89 -16.49 -4.71 4.65
N ASN A 90 -17.68 -5.10 4.20
CA ASN A 90 -17.92 -5.56 2.83
C ASN A 90 -18.55 -4.48 1.92
N ASN A 91 -18.57 -3.22 2.36
CA ASN A 91 -19.13 -2.11 1.61
C ASN A 91 -18.09 -1.52 0.64
N THR A 92 -18.32 -1.71 -0.65
CA THR A 92 -17.43 -1.21 -1.72
C THR A 92 -17.25 0.29 -1.64
N ALA A 93 -18.32 1.08 -1.45
CA ALA A 93 -18.21 2.54 -1.41
C ALA A 93 -17.37 3.05 -0.23
N GLU A 94 -17.44 2.38 0.93
CA GLU A 94 -16.61 2.71 2.09
C GLU A 94 -15.14 2.36 1.86
N THR A 95 -14.90 1.22 1.20
CA THR A 95 -13.57 0.76 0.83
C THR A 95 -12.93 1.72 -0.19
N ASP A 96 -13.68 2.07 -1.24
CA ASP A 96 -13.24 3.01 -2.27
C ASP A 96 -12.94 4.38 -1.64
N THR A 97 -13.84 4.91 -0.81
CA THR A 97 -13.62 6.19 -0.11
C THR A 97 -12.33 6.18 0.73
N TYR A 98 -12.04 5.07 1.43
CA TYR A 98 -10.83 4.94 2.23
C TYR A 98 -9.57 4.96 1.36
N TYR A 99 -9.55 4.14 0.30
CA TYR A 99 -8.38 4.01 -0.57
C TYR A 99 -8.20 5.19 -1.52
N ASP A 100 -9.26 5.87 -1.96
CA ASP A 100 -9.18 7.06 -2.81
C ASP A 100 -8.41 8.19 -2.13
N LYS A 101 -8.58 8.35 -0.82
CA LYS A 101 -7.80 9.30 -0.05
C LYS A 101 -6.32 8.93 0.02
N ILE A 102 -6.00 7.65 0.21
CA ILE A 102 -4.62 7.15 0.17
C ILE A 102 -4.01 7.35 -1.23
N HIS A 103 -4.74 7.01 -2.29
CA HIS A 103 -4.32 7.18 -3.68
C HIS A 103 -4.07 8.65 -4.04
N SER A 104 -4.89 9.55 -3.54
CA SER A 104 -4.70 10.99 -3.73
C SER A 104 -3.48 11.49 -2.97
N TYR A 105 -3.30 11.03 -1.73
CA TYR A 105 -2.15 11.37 -0.90
C TYR A 105 -0.82 10.92 -1.50
N VAL A 106 -0.70 9.67 -1.96
CA VAL A 106 0.59 9.19 -2.49
C VAL A 106 1.06 9.96 -3.74
N LYS A 107 0.12 10.51 -4.52
CA LYS A 107 0.44 11.33 -5.70
C LYS A 107 1.12 12.65 -5.33
N THR A 108 0.95 13.13 -4.09
CA THR A 108 1.59 14.38 -3.61
C THR A 108 3.00 14.15 -3.07
N LEU A 109 3.40 12.89 -2.84
CA LEU A 109 4.70 12.54 -2.28
C LEU A 109 5.77 12.41 -3.36
N ASP A 110 7.03 12.61 -2.97
CA ASP A 110 8.20 12.32 -3.81
C ASP A 110 8.28 10.83 -4.17
N SER A 111 8.80 10.51 -5.36
CA SER A 111 8.89 9.14 -5.88
C SER A 111 9.54 8.15 -4.90
N ASN A 112 10.57 8.59 -4.16
CA ASN A 112 11.30 7.76 -3.20
C ASN A 112 10.48 7.36 -1.95
N THR A 113 9.54 8.19 -1.51
CA THR A 113 8.72 7.95 -0.29
C THR A 113 7.31 7.48 -0.63
N ARG A 114 6.82 7.84 -1.81
CA ARG A 114 5.50 7.51 -2.36
C ARG A 114 5.09 6.05 -2.13
N ARG A 115 6.02 5.14 -2.39
CA ARG A 115 5.80 3.69 -2.27
C ARG A 115 5.74 3.19 -0.83
N ALA A 116 6.54 3.77 0.05
CA ALA A 116 6.64 3.39 1.45
C ALA A 116 5.50 3.97 2.29
N ALA A 117 4.81 4.99 1.79
CA ALA A 117 3.69 5.61 2.48
C ALA A 117 2.49 4.65 2.68
N PRO A 118 1.93 3.95 1.67
CA PRO A 118 0.88 2.95 1.89
C PRO A 118 1.29 1.84 2.85
N TRP A 119 2.56 1.40 2.78
CA TRP A 119 3.10 0.44 3.73
C TRP A 119 3.03 0.98 5.16
N THR A 120 3.49 2.21 5.38
CA THR A 120 3.43 2.88 6.69
C THR A 120 1.99 2.99 7.20
N LEU A 121 1.06 3.41 6.35
CA LEU A 121 -0.36 3.53 6.73
C LEU A 121 -0.98 2.18 7.09
N ASN A 122 -0.62 1.11 6.37
CA ASN A 122 -1.04 -0.24 6.70
C ASN A 122 -0.43 -0.73 8.03
N GLN A 123 0.85 -0.45 8.29
CA GLN A 123 1.45 -0.79 9.58
C GLN A 123 0.78 -0.02 10.72
N LEU A 124 0.45 1.26 10.52
CA LEU A 124 -0.31 2.04 11.50
C LEU A 124 -1.69 1.45 11.77
N HIS A 125 -2.41 1.02 10.72
CA HIS A 125 -3.71 0.35 10.84
C HIS A 125 -3.59 -0.90 11.73
N LEU A 126 -2.62 -1.77 11.44
CA LEU A 126 -2.38 -2.99 12.21
C LEU A 126 -2.02 -2.71 13.67
N GLU A 127 -1.19 -1.69 13.95
CA GLU A 127 -0.84 -1.30 15.33
C GLU A 127 -2.06 -0.81 16.11
N ILE A 128 -2.88 0.05 15.52
CA ILE A 128 -4.09 0.57 16.16
C ILE A 128 -5.09 -0.58 16.37
N ALA A 129 -5.38 -1.37 15.33
CA ALA A 129 -6.32 -2.48 15.41
C ALA A 129 -5.88 -3.54 16.42
N GLY A 130 -4.58 -3.83 16.50
CA GLY A 130 -4.00 -4.74 17.49
C GLY A 130 -4.20 -4.26 18.93
N ARG A 131 -3.98 -2.96 19.19
CA ARG A 131 -4.18 -2.36 20.52
C ARG A 131 -5.65 -2.31 20.92
N VAL A 132 -6.53 -1.92 20.00
CA VAL A 132 -7.98 -1.93 20.24
C VAL A 132 -8.47 -3.35 20.49
N THR A 133 -7.99 -4.34 19.72
CA THR A 133 -8.30 -5.77 19.94
C THR A 133 -7.91 -6.23 21.33
N GLN A 134 -6.72 -5.84 21.80
CA GLN A 134 -6.26 -6.18 23.14
C GLN A 134 -7.14 -5.52 24.22
N ALA A 135 -7.39 -4.22 24.11
CA ALA A 135 -8.19 -3.47 25.07
C ALA A 135 -9.65 -3.97 25.14
N VAL A 136 -10.24 -4.34 24.01
CA VAL A 136 -11.57 -4.95 23.96
C VAL A 136 -11.55 -6.32 24.66
N LYS A 137 -10.55 -7.16 24.41
CA LYS A 137 -10.43 -8.48 25.06
C LYS A 137 -10.19 -8.42 26.57
N GLU A 138 -9.54 -7.36 27.05
CA GLU A 138 -9.36 -7.12 28.50
C GLU A 138 -10.70 -6.84 29.19
N LYS A 139 -11.67 -6.25 28.47
CA LYS A 139 -13.00 -5.90 28.97
C LYS A 139 -14.05 -6.98 28.69
N ASP A 140 -13.96 -7.64 27.54
CA ASP A 140 -14.82 -8.74 27.11
C ASP A 140 -13.95 -9.90 26.59
N PRO A 141 -13.48 -10.80 27.48
CA PRO A 141 -12.65 -11.94 27.09
C PRO A 141 -13.34 -12.96 26.18
N ALA A 142 -14.68 -12.96 26.12
CA ALA A 142 -15.45 -13.87 25.29
C ALA A 142 -15.63 -13.34 23.85
N TRP A 143 -15.36 -12.06 23.61
CA TRP A 143 -15.47 -11.47 22.28
C TRP A 143 -14.46 -12.07 21.28
N THR A 144 -14.93 -12.25 20.06
CA THR A 144 -14.14 -12.70 18.90
C THR A 144 -14.38 -11.76 17.73
N ALA A 145 -13.37 -11.55 16.89
CA ALA A 145 -13.47 -10.67 15.72
C ALA A 145 -14.71 -10.96 14.85
N GLY A 146 -15.40 -9.90 14.43
CA GLY A 146 -16.65 -9.97 13.68
C GLY A 146 -17.91 -10.04 14.55
N LYS A 147 -17.78 -10.30 15.87
CA LYS A 147 -18.91 -10.17 16.81
C LYS A 147 -19.10 -8.71 17.21
N PRO A 148 -20.35 -8.25 17.40
CA PRO A 148 -20.61 -6.92 17.94
C PRO A 148 -19.93 -6.72 19.30
N ILE A 149 -19.45 -5.51 19.55
CA ILE A 149 -18.85 -5.10 20.83
C ILE A 149 -19.82 -4.12 21.49
N SER A 150 -19.94 -4.16 22.82
CA SER A 150 -20.73 -3.17 23.56
C SER A 150 -20.23 -1.76 23.26
N ARG A 151 -21.17 -0.83 23.04
CA ARG A 151 -20.84 0.57 22.73
C ARG A 151 -20.10 1.25 23.88
N GLU A 152 -20.43 0.89 25.12
CA GLU A 152 -19.75 1.38 26.32
C GLU A 152 -18.27 0.98 26.36
N ILE A 153 -17.95 -0.27 25.99
CA ILE A 153 -16.57 -0.76 25.90
C ILE A 153 -15.82 0.02 24.83
N LEU A 154 -16.43 0.22 23.65
CA LEU A 154 -15.78 0.98 22.58
C LEU A 154 -15.56 2.44 22.95
N ASP A 155 -16.54 3.08 23.58
CA ASP A 155 -16.43 4.48 24.02
C ASP A 155 -15.33 4.64 25.07
N GLU A 156 -15.15 3.67 25.96
CA GLU A 156 -14.03 3.63 26.91
C GLU A 156 -12.69 3.39 26.20
N VAL A 157 -12.60 2.39 25.31
CA VAL A 157 -11.37 2.03 24.59
C VAL A 157 -10.88 3.17 23.69
N PHE A 158 -11.80 3.87 23.04
CA PHE A 158 -11.52 5.03 22.19
C PHE A 158 -11.63 6.37 22.94
N ALA A 159 -11.64 6.35 24.28
CA ALA A 159 -11.67 7.56 25.08
C ALA A 159 -10.33 8.31 24.96
N GLY A 160 -10.42 9.59 24.55
CA GLY A 160 -9.24 10.42 24.32
C GLY A 160 -8.35 9.90 23.19
N ASP A 161 -7.05 10.18 23.30
CA ASP A 161 -6.08 9.93 22.22
C ASP A 161 -5.01 8.89 22.59
N THR A 162 -5.18 8.15 23.68
CA THR A 162 -4.11 7.30 24.23
C THR A 162 -3.71 6.20 23.24
N ILE A 163 -4.68 5.41 22.75
CA ILE A 163 -4.41 4.37 21.73
C ILE A 163 -3.77 4.98 20.48
N TYR A 164 -4.26 6.13 20.03
CA TYR A 164 -3.71 6.82 18.87
C TYR A 164 -2.23 7.19 19.08
N LYS A 165 -1.92 7.92 20.16
CA LYS A 165 -0.56 8.38 20.48
C LYS A 165 0.39 7.21 20.68
N GLU A 166 -0.03 6.17 21.40
CA GLU A 166 0.80 4.98 21.62
C GLU A 166 1.06 4.19 20.33
N SER A 167 0.08 4.07 19.44
CA SER A 167 0.23 3.40 18.15
C SER A 167 1.21 4.15 17.25
N VAL A 168 1.06 5.47 17.16
CA VAL A 168 1.96 6.35 16.39
C VAL A 168 3.38 6.26 16.95
N ASN A 169 3.55 6.41 18.26
CA ASN A 169 4.87 6.32 18.91
C ASN A 169 5.51 4.94 18.70
N ALA A 170 4.74 3.86 18.85
CA ALA A 170 5.22 2.50 18.64
C ALA A 170 5.70 2.29 17.20
N LEU A 171 4.91 2.72 16.21
CA LEU A 171 5.26 2.60 14.80
C LEU A 171 6.60 3.28 14.46
N TYR A 172 6.77 4.53 14.89
CA TYR A 172 7.99 5.30 14.59
C TYR A 172 9.18 4.89 15.45
N SER A 173 8.96 4.32 16.64
CA SER A 173 10.02 3.68 17.43
C SER A 173 10.54 2.38 16.79
N LYS A 174 9.68 1.62 16.11
CA LYS A 174 10.07 0.43 15.33
C LYS A 174 10.84 0.81 14.07
N GLY A 175 10.55 1.96 13.46
CA GLY A 175 11.27 2.47 12.29
C GLY A 175 12.72 2.90 12.56
N THR A 176 13.08 3.18 13.81
CA THR A 176 14.45 3.60 14.21
C THR A 176 15.36 2.44 14.62
N LYS A 177 14.80 1.26 14.89
CA LYS A 177 15.56 0.02 15.09
C LYS A 177 15.31 -0.86 13.86
N GLY A 178 16.33 -1.02 13.01
CA GLY A 178 16.25 -1.85 11.80
C GLY A 178 15.49 -3.15 12.07
N ILE A 179 14.41 -3.38 11.33
CA ILE A 179 13.54 -4.54 11.54
C ILE A 179 14.32 -5.78 11.11
N ASP A 180 14.82 -6.53 12.09
CA ASP A 180 15.41 -7.85 11.90
C ASP A 180 14.26 -8.85 11.62
N ILE A 181 13.79 -8.87 10.38
CA ILE A 181 12.85 -9.89 9.91
C ILE A 181 13.68 -11.14 9.61
N ARG A 182 13.71 -12.08 10.56
CA ARG A 182 14.14 -13.45 10.27
C ARG A 182 13.14 -14.07 9.30
N ALA A 183 13.66 -14.46 8.13
CA ALA A 183 12.97 -15.21 7.10
C ALA A 183 12.57 -16.61 7.57
#